data_AF-A0A8J7KQE3-F1
#
_entry.id   AF-A0A8J7KQE3-F1
#
_cell.length_a   1.000
_cell.length_b   1.000
_cell.length_c   1.000
_cell.angle_alpha   90.00
_cell.angle_beta   90.00
_cell.angle_gamma   90.00
#
_symmetry.space_group_name_H-M   'P 1'
#
loop_
_entity.id
_entity.type
_entity.pdbx_description
1 polymer ?
#
loop_
_entity_poly.entity_id
_entity_poly.type
_entity_poly.pdbx_seq_one_letter_code
_entity_poly.pdbx_strand_id
1 'polypeptide(L)'
;MSSAPVPRLELLIPWELPTEQPLSAADQARIGRALHSLLEALREPDAVALSRITQALEQLGPIDSTPSELSSTKTALQQPQIADFDHYFEAVHVQTSDPVGCLVQSLLLTYQRALQLWLSGDFHPQQIAYQKQGFVSYGYLLLRVFQLPDSETRNH
;
A
#
# COMPACT_ATOMS: atom_id res chain seq x y z
N MET A 1 -7.91 19.01 -23.54
CA MET A 1 -8.41 17.82 -22.82
C MET A 1 -7.24 17.29 -22.01
N SER A 2 -7.23 17.50 -20.70
CA SER A 2 -6.16 16.98 -19.85
C SER A 2 -6.40 15.48 -19.71
N SER A 3 -5.58 14.65 -20.35
CA SER A 3 -5.60 13.21 -20.10
C SER A 3 -5.34 13.01 -18.61
N ALA A 4 -6.21 12.26 -17.92
CA ALA A 4 -5.89 11.82 -16.57
C ALA A 4 -4.52 11.12 -16.60
N PRO A 5 -3.62 11.40 -15.64
CA PRO A 5 -2.32 10.76 -15.62
C PRO A 5 -2.50 9.23 -15.60
N VAL A 6 -1.73 8.54 -16.44
CA VAL A 6 -1.68 7.07 -16.42
C VAL A 6 -1.19 6.66 -15.04
N PRO A 7 -1.92 5.83 -14.28
CA PRO A 7 -1.50 5.42 -12.96
C PRO A 7 -0.20 4.61 -13.07
N ARG A 8 0.87 5.12 -12.44
CA ARG A 8 2.17 4.45 -12.35
C ARG A 8 2.36 3.84 -10.98
N LEU A 9 3.26 2.86 -10.89
CA LEU A 9 3.63 2.26 -9.62
C LEU A 9 4.52 3.25 -8.85
N GLU A 10 4.00 3.85 -7.79
CA GLU A 10 4.78 4.68 -6.89
C GLU A 10 5.58 3.82 -5.92
N LEU A 11 6.90 3.94 -5.95
CA LEU A 11 7.82 3.24 -5.07
C LEU A 11 8.49 4.25 -4.14
N LEU A 12 8.32 4.09 -2.84
CA LEU A 12 9.13 4.82 -1.87
C LEU A 12 10.60 4.50 -2.08
N ILE A 13 11.44 5.52 -2.02
CA ILE A 13 12.89 5.31 -2.12
C ILE A 13 13.37 4.40 -0.98
N PRO A 14 14.29 3.45 -1.24
CA PRO A 14 14.57 2.35 -0.31
C PRO A 14 15.02 2.77 1.10
N TRP A 15 15.68 3.91 1.24
CA TRP A 15 16.14 4.41 2.55
C TRP A 15 15.09 5.21 3.32
N GLU A 16 13.95 5.51 2.72
CA GLU A 16 12.79 6.08 3.42
C GLU A 16 11.83 4.99 3.91
N LEU A 17 12.16 3.71 3.69
CA LEU A 17 11.35 2.61 4.21
C LEU A 17 11.32 2.67 5.75
N PRO A 18 10.12 2.76 6.34
CA PRO A 18 9.95 2.93 7.78
C PRO A 18 10.27 1.62 8.50
N THR A 19 11.54 1.44 8.84
CA THR A 19 12.06 0.22 9.47
C THR A 19 12.25 0.35 10.99
N GLU A 20 12.47 1.57 11.49
CA GLU A 20 12.90 1.77 12.89
C GLU A 20 12.25 2.98 13.61
N GLN A 21 11.49 3.82 12.92
CA GLN A 21 10.97 5.05 13.54
C GLN A 21 9.66 4.78 14.31
N PRO A 22 9.61 5.06 15.63
CA PRO A 22 8.38 4.89 16.39
C PRO A 22 7.34 5.92 15.93
N LEU A 23 6.13 5.43 15.66
CA LEU A 23 5.01 6.28 15.27
C LEU A 23 4.53 7.13 16.45
N SER A 24 4.09 8.35 16.15
CA SER A 24 3.35 9.18 17.11
C SER A 24 2.04 8.50 17.50
N ALA A 25 1.48 8.82 18.68
CA ALA A 25 0.19 8.23 19.09
C ALA A 25 -0.95 8.53 18.08
N ALA A 26 -0.92 9.70 17.44
CA ALA A 26 -1.86 10.07 16.40
C ALA A 26 -1.69 9.19 15.15
N ASP A 27 -0.45 8.95 14.72
CA ASP A 27 -0.15 8.11 13.57
C ASP A 27 -0.45 6.63 13.86
N GLN A 28 -0.12 6.13 15.06
CA GLN A 28 -0.50 4.77 15.45
C GLN A 28 -2.00 4.55 15.34
N ALA A 29 -2.81 5.51 15.82
CA ALA A 29 -4.25 5.42 15.71
C ALA A 29 -4.74 5.52 14.26
N ARG A 30 -4.17 6.43 13.47
CA ARG A 30 -4.52 6.64 12.05
C ARG A 30 -4.17 5.42 11.20
N ILE A 31 -2.91 4.98 11.24
CA ILE A 31 -2.38 3.84 10.50
C ILE A 31 -3.01 2.53 10.97
N GLY A 32 -3.16 2.37 12.29
CA GLY A 32 -3.83 1.22 12.87
C GLY A 32 -5.26 1.08 12.34
N ARG A 33 -6.07 2.15 12.35
CA ARG A 33 -7.44 2.08 11.80
C ARG A 33 -7.46 1.69 10.33
N ALA A 34 -6.54 2.21 9.51
CA ALA A 34 -6.45 1.91 8.09
C ALA A 34 -6.11 0.42 7.84
N LEU A 35 -5.10 -0.11 8.53
CA LEU A 35 -4.70 -1.52 8.41
C LEU A 35 -5.77 -2.49 8.93
N HIS A 36 -6.43 -2.16 10.05
CA HIS A 36 -7.55 -2.96 10.54
C HIS A 36 -8.73 -2.95 9.56
N SER A 37 -9.04 -1.79 8.96
CA SER A 37 -10.09 -1.69 7.94
C SER A 37 -9.77 -2.54 6.71
N LEU A 38 -8.50 -2.65 6.31
CA LEU A 38 -8.06 -3.57 5.25
C LEU A 38 -8.30 -5.03 5.63
N LEU A 39 -7.87 -5.45 6.82
CA LEU A 39 -8.03 -6.82 7.29
C LEU A 39 -9.50 -7.23 7.44
N GLU A 40 -10.35 -6.30 7.88
CA GLU A 40 -11.80 -6.50 7.91
C GLU A 40 -12.37 -6.60 6.49
N ALA A 41 -11.97 -5.72 5.56
CA ALA A 41 -12.43 -5.76 4.17
C ALA A 41 -12.10 -7.08 3.47
N LEU A 42 -10.94 -7.68 3.77
CA LEU A 42 -10.52 -8.95 3.18
C LEU A 42 -11.41 -10.14 3.56
N ARG A 43 -12.25 -10.00 4.59
CA ARG A 43 -13.23 -11.01 5.05
C ARG A 43 -14.63 -10.79 4.48
N GLU A 44 -14.85 -9.65 3.84
CA GLU A 44 -16.16 -9.23 3.32
C GLU A 44 -16.35 -9.64 1.85
N PRO A 45 -17.60 -9.68 1.36
CA PRO A 45 -17.88 -9.74 -0.08
C PRO A 45 -17.25 -8.54 -0.82
N ASP A 46 -16.77 -8.76 -2.04
CA ASP A 46 -15.94 -7.78 -2.78
C ASP A 46 -16.59 -6.38 -2.92
N ALA A 47 -17.91 -6.31 -3.11
CA ALA A 47 -18.62 -5.04 -3.19
C ALA A 47 -18.63 -4.27 -1.85
N VAL A 48 -18.76 -4.99 -0.72
CA VAL A 48 -18.70 -4.42 0.63
C VAL A 48 -17.27 -4.05 0.98
N ALA A 49 -16.31 -4.91 0.64
CA ALA A 49 -14.88 -4.64 0.79
C ALA A 49 -14.48 -3.34 0.07
N LEU A 50 -14.97 -3.12 -1.16
CA LEU A 50 -14.66 -1.91 -1.93
C LEU A 50 -15.14 -0.62 -1.24
N SER A 51 -16.35 -0.62 -0.68
CA SER A 51 -16.87 0.52 0.07
C SER A 51 -16.03 0.79 1.32
N ARG A 52 -15.66 -0.26 2.07
CA ARG A 52 -14.84 -0.18 3.27
C ARG A 52 -13.44 0.36 2.98
N ILE A 53 -12.79 -0.09 1.91
CA ILE A 53 -11.46 0.39 1.51
C ILE A 53 -11.52 1.85 1.05
N THR A 54 -12.57 2.24 0.34
CA THR A 54 -12.77 3.65 -0.06
C THR A 54 -12.88 4.55 1.17
N GLN A 55 -13.66 4.14 2.17
CA GLN A 55 -13.74 4.86 3.44
C GLN A 55 -12.39 4.88 4.20
N ALA A 56 -11.66 3.78 4.20
CA ALA A 56 -10.34 3.71 4.84
C ALA A 56 -9.33 4.69 4.20
N LEU A 57 -9.36 4.82 2.88
CA LEU A 57 -8.54 5.81 2.14
C LEU A 57 -8.93 7.24 2.52
N GLU A 58 -10.22 7.56 2.59
CA GLU A 58 -10.69 8.88 3.01
C GLU A 58 -10.26 9.21 4.45
N GLN A 59 -10.35 8.24 5.36
CA GLN A 59 -9.95 8.41 6.76
C GLN A 59 -8.44 8.49 6.97
N LEU A 60 -7.66 7.82 6.12
CA LEU A 60 -6.19 7.91 6.14
C LEU A 60 -5.73 9.34 5.80
N GLY A 61 -6.53 10.04 4.98
CA GLY A 61 -6.27 11.40 4.53
C GLY A 61 -5.36 11.44 3.30
N PRO A 62 -5.20 12.63 2.71
CA PRO A 62 -4.26 12.83 1.61
C PRO A 62 -2.82 12.60 2.11
N ILE A 63 -2.01 12.00 1.25
CA ILE A 63 -0.58 11.82 1.49
C ILE A 63 0.12 12.37 0.26
N ASP A 64 0.90 13.40 0.49
CA ASP A 64 1.64 14.06 -0.57
C ASP A 64 2.93 13.27 -0.82
N SER A 65 3.06 12.77 -2.05
CA SER A 65 4.29 12.20 -2.58
C SER A 65 4.80 13.10 -3.70
N THR A 66 6.12 13.17 -3.87
CA THR A 66 6.73 13.88 -4.99
C THR A 66 7.71 12.95 -5.71
N PRO A 67 7.79 13.01 -7.05
CA PRO A 67 8.79 12.23 -7.79
C PRO A 67 10.20 12.51 -7.27
N SER A 68 10.99 11.46 -7.12
CA SER A 68 12.37 11.52 -6.69
C SER A 68 13.28 10.88 -7.74
N GLU A 69 14.27 11.62 -8.20
CA GLU A 69 15.32 11.07 -9.05
C GLU A 69 16.33 10.33 -8.16
N LEU A 70 16.36 9.00 -8.28
CA LEU A 70 17.35 8.19 -7.58
C LEU A 70 18.73 8.44 -8.19
N SER A 71 19.59 9.17 -7.50
CA SER A 71 21.02 9.30 -7.86
C SER A 71 21.84 8.06 -7.51
N SER A 72 21.32 7.18 -6.65
CA SER A 72 21.88 5.87 -6.30
C SER A 72 20.80 5.02 -5.65
N THR A 73 20.86 3.69 -5.80
CA THR A 73 20.04 2.75 -4.99
C THR A 73 20.80 2.23 -3.76
N LYS A 74 22.03 2.70 -3.53
CA LYS A 74 22.99 2.10 -2.57
C LYS A 74 23.23 0.59 -2.81
N THR A 75 23.01 0.15 -4.05
CA THR A 75 23.34 -1.20 -4.53
C THR A 75 24.47 -1.14 -5.55
N ALA A 76 24.88 -2.28 -6.09
CA ALA A 76 25.83 -2.35 -7.20
C ALA A 76 25.21 -1.95 -8.56
N LEU A 77 23.90 -1.64 -8.62
CA LEU A 77 23.23 -1.25 -9.86
C LEU A 77 23.67 0.12 -10.33
N GLN A 78 23.96 0.21 -11.63
CA GLN A 78 24.26 1.46 -12.31
C GLN A 78 22.96 2.17 -12.73
N GLN A 79 23.04 3.49 -12.93
CA GLN A 79 21.90 4.32 -13.35
C GLN A 79 21.12 3.78 -14.56
N PRO A 80 21.76 3.30 -15.65
CA PRO A 80 21.02 2.73 -16.77
C PRO A 80 20.20 1.49 -16.39
N GLN A 81 20.70 0.65 -15.48
CA GLN A 81 20.00 -0.56 -15.05
C GLN A 81 18.78 -0.23 -14.18
N ILE A 82 18.87 0.83 -13.38
CA ILE A 82 17.75 1.36 -12.60
C ILE A 82 16.69 1.93 -13.56
N ALA A 83 17.11 2.72 -14.55
CA ALA A 83 16.20 3.27 -15.56
C ALA A 83 15.51 2.18 -16.41
N ASP A 84 16.23 1.11 -16.78
CA ASP A 84 15.66 -0.04 -17.49
C ASP A 84 14.58 -0.74 -16.64
N PHE A 85 14.84 -0.91 -15.34
CA PHE A 85 13.86 -1.48 -14.41
C PHE A 85 12.63 -0.59 -14.27
N ASP A 86 12.83 0.71 -14.01
CA ASP A 86 11.74 1.68 -13.84
C ASP A 86 10.90 1.79 -15.11
N HIS A 87 11.53 1.75 -16.28
CA HIS A 87 10.83 1.74 -17.56
C HIS A 87 10.02 0.45 -17.76
N TYR A 88 10.62 -0.72 -17.48
CA TYR A 88 9.95 -2.01 -17.66
C TYR A 88 8.74 -2.18 -16.75
N PHE A 89 8.84 -1.74 -15.49
CA PHE A 89 7.76 -1.84 -14.50
C PHE A 89 6.86 -0.62 -14.44
N GLU A 90 7.09 0.38 -15.30
CA GLU A 90 6.41 1.68 -15.27
C GLU A 90 6.42 2.31 -13.87
N ALA A 91 7.53 2.14 -13.15
CA ALA A 91 7.69 2.60 -11.78
C ALA A 91 8.16 4.05 -11.74
N VAL A 92 7.71 4.77 -10.71
CA VAL A 92 8.22 6.10 -10.37
C VAL A 92 8.61 6.07 -8.91
N HIS A 93 9.86 6.41 -8.66
CA HIS A 93 10.35 6.60 -7.31
C HIS A 93 9.80 7.90 -6.73
N VAL A 94 9.30 7.83 -5.50
CA VAL A 94 8.71 8.98 -4.80
C VAL A 94 9.33 9.16 -3.43
N GLN A 95 9.32 10.40 -2.97
CA GLN A 95 9.67 10.80 -1.61
C GLN A 95 8.47 11.46 -0.95
N THR A 96 8.37 11.35 0.37
CA THR A 96 7.25 11.91 1.14
C THR A 96 7.70 12.25 2.56
N SER A 97 7.00 13.19 3.20
CA SER A 97 7.15 13.45 4.63
C SER A 97 6.44 12.40 5.51
N ASP A 98 5.55 11.58 4.94
CA ASP A 98 4.82 10.52 5.64
C ASP A 98 5.02 9.15 4.96
N PRO A 99 6.20 8.54 5.10
CA PRO A 99 6.53 7.29 4.40
C PRO A 99 5.67 6.11 4.89
N VAL A 100 5.29 6.11 6.17
CA VAL A 100 4.41 5.07 6.74
C VAL A 100 3.03 5.18 6.12
N GLY A 101 2.45 6.38 6.11
CA GLY A 101 1.17 6.61 5.50
C GLY A 101 1.21 6.27 4.01
N CYS A 102 2.24 6.68 3.27
CA CYS A 102 2.38 6.38 1.85
C CYS A 102 2.36 4.88 1.59
N LEU A 103 3.12 4.09 2.35
CA LEU A 103 3.14 2.63 2.23
C LEU A 103 1.74 2.01 2.43
N VAL A 104 1.01 2.48 3.44
CA VAL A 104 -0.34 1.99 3.77
C VAL A 104 -1.35 2.43 2.73
N GLN A 105 -1.24 3.66 2.22
CA GLN A 105 -2.07 4.19 1.15
C GLN A 105 -1.87 3.38 -0.14
N SER A 106 -0.62 3.10 -0.53
CA SER A 106 -0.31 2.26 -1.68
C SER A 106 -0.95 0.89 -1.55
N LEU A 107 -0.86 0.24 -0.37
CA LEU A 107 -1.50 -1.05 -0.13
C LEU A 107 -3.03 -1.00 -0.29
N LEU A 108 -3.67 0.01 0.31
CA LEU A 108 -5.12 0.20 0.19
C LEU A 108 -5.54 0.47 -1.26
N LEU A 109 -4.82 1.32 -1.99
CA LEU A 109 -5.06 1.61 -3.40
C LEU A 109 -4.89 0.36 -4.26
N THR A 110 -3.81 -0.41 -4.07
CA THR A 110 -3.59 -1.66 -4.80
C THR A 110 -4.75 -2.63 -4.58
N TYR A 111 -5.21 -2.79 -3.34
CA TYR A 111 -6.35 -3.66 -3.05
C TYR A 111 -7.67 -3.10 -3.62
N GLN A 112 -7.90 -1.79 -3.57
CA GLN A 112 -9.06 -1.14 -4.20
C GLN A 112 -9.09 -1.41 -5.71
N ARG A 113 -7.94 -1.29 -6.39
CA ARG A 113 -7.82 -1.59 -7.83
C ARG A 113 -8.05 -3.07 -8.11
N ALA A 114 -7.50 -3.96 -7.28
CA ALA A 114 -7.75 -5.39 -7.40
C ALA A 114 -9.25 -5.72 -7.28
N LEU A 115 -9.95 -5.16 -6.31
CA LEU A 115 -11.41 -5.30 -6.16
C LEU A 115 -12.18 -4.80 -7.39
N GLN A 116 -11.80 -3.64 -7.93
CA GLN A 116 -12.41 -3.09 -9.15
C GLN A 116 -12.21 -4.03 -10.35
N LEU A 117 -11.02 -4.62 -10.48
CA LEU A 117 -10.75 -5.61 -11.51
C LEU A 117 -11.59 -6.88 -11.30
N TRP A 118 -11.57 -7.47 -10.10
CA TRP A 118 -12.30 -8.71 -9.82
C TRP A 118 -13.81 -8.56 -9.96
N LEU A 119 -14.37 -7.38 -9.65
CA LEU A 119 -15.80 -7.10 -9.84
C LEU A 119 -16.19 -6.90 -11.32
N SER A 120 -15.25 -6.53 -12.19
CA SER A 120 -15.51 -6.22 -13.60
C SER A 120 -15.08 -7.33 -14.57
N GLY A 121 -14.27 -8.29 -14.11
CA GLY A 121 -13.76 -9.38 -14.93
C GLY A 121 -14.13 -10.77 -14.41
N ASP A 122 -13.92 -11.77 -15.25
CA ASP A 122 -14.08 -13.17 -14.89
C ASP A 122 -12.71 -13.75 -14.51
N PHE A 123 -12.43 -13.78 -13.21
CA PHE A 123 -11.18 -14.28 -12.65
C PHE A 123 -11.42 -15.58 -11.90
N HIS A 124 -10.47 -16.51 -12.02
CA HIS A 124 -10.56 -17.78 -11.33
C HIS A 124 -10.62 -17.59 -9.81
N PRO A 125 -11.66 -18.09 -9.10
CA PRO A 125 -11.87 -17.80 -7.68
C PRO A 125 -10.68 -18.16 -6.78
N GLN A 126 -9.98 -19.25 -7.11
CA GLN A 126 -8.78 -19.67 -6.37
C GLN A 126 -7.62 -18.67 -6.49
N GLN A 127 -7.48 -17.99 -7.63
CA GLN A 127 -6.42 -16.99 -7.82
C GLN A 127 -6.73 -15.73 -7.01
N ILE A 128 -8.00 -15.31 -6.97
CA ILE A 128 -8.47 -14.23 -6.09
C ILE A 128 -8.16 -14.59 -4.62
N ALA A 129 -8.48 -15.82 -4.20
CA ALA A 129 -8.22 -16.27 -2.84
C ALA A 129 -6.71 -16.21 -2.47
N TYR A 130 -5.82 -16.65 -3.37
CA TYR A 130 -4.38 -16.53 -3.16
C TYR A 130 -3.90 -15.08 -3.07
N GLN A 131 -4.41 -14.20 -3.93
CA GLN A 131 -4.06 -12.78 -3.88
C GLN A 131 -4.55 -12.14 -2.57
N LYS A 132 -5.78 -12.42 -2.14
CA LYS A 132 -6.32 -11.98 -0.84
C LYS A 132 -5.44 -12.44 0.33
N GLN A 133 -4.96 -13.69 0.31
CA GLN A 133 -4.03 -14.17 1.34
C GLN A 133 -2.70 -13.40 1.35
N GLY A 134 -2.21 -12.99 0.18
CA GLY A 134 -1.06 -12.08 0.07
C GLY A 134 -1.31 -10.73 0.75
N PHE A 135 -2.46 -10.11 0.49
CA PHE A 135 -2.87 -8.86 1.16
C PHE A 135 -3.00 -9.02 2.68
N VAL A 136 -3.60 -10.12 3.15
CA VAL A 136 -3.70 -10.43 4.59
C VAL A 136 -2.30 -10.52 5.21
N SER A 137 -1.43 -11.31 4.59
CA SER A 137 -0.05 -11.51 5.09
C SER A 137 0.73 -10.20 5.14
N TYR A 138 0.54 -9.34 4.13
CA TYR A 138 1.20 -8.05 4.10
C TYR A 138 0.64 -7.06 5.12
N GLY A 139 -0.70 -7.02 5.32
CA GLY A 139 -1.32 -6.23 6.38
C GLY A 139 -0.77 -6.57 7.78
N TYR A 140 -0.65 -7.87 8.10
CA TYR A 140 -0.05 -8.31 9.36
C TYR A 140 1.45 -8.02 9.46
N LEU A 141 2.19 -8.06 8.34
CA LEU A 141 3.58 -7.62 8.33
C LEU A 141 3.67 -6.14 8.74
N LEU A 142 2.84 -5.28 8.16
CA LEU A 142 2.85 -3.84 8.47
C LEU A 142 2.45 -3.55 9.91
N LEU A 143 1.44 -4.24 10.46
CA LEU A 143 1.10 -4.12 11.88
C LEU A 143 2.31 -4.41 12.77
N ARG A 144 3.07 -5.47 12.47
CA ARG A 144 4.28 -5.84 13.23
C ARG A 144 5.43 -4.84 13.06
N VAL A 145 5.72 -4.43 11.82
CA VAL A 145 6.77 -3.45 11.52
C VAL A 145 6.51 -2.14 12.25
N PHE A 146 5.24 -1.71 12.30
CA PHE A 146 4.82 -0.48 12.98
C PHE A 146 4.50 -0.64 14.46
N GLN A 147 4.70 -1.84 15.02
CA GLN A 147 4.45 -2.16 16.42
C GLN A 147 3.00 -1.83 16.87
N LEU A 148 2.04 -2.05 15.97
CA LEU A 148 0.62 -1.82 16.20
C LEU A 148 -0.05 -3.11 16.71
N PRO A 149 -1.05 -3.00 17.59
CA PRO A 149 -1.76 -4.17 18.08
C PRO A 149 -2.50 -4.84 16.94
N ASP A 150 -2.51 -6.17 16.93
CA ASP A 150 -3.42 -6.94 16.10
C ASP A 150 -4.80 -6.97 16.78
N SER A 151 -5.83 -6.58 16.04
CA SER A 151 -7.23 -6.72 16.46
C SER A 151 -7.63 -8.15 16.85
N GLU A 152 -6.91 -9.20 16.43
CA GLU A 152 -7.20 -10.59 16.85
C GLU A 152 -6.77 -10.90 18.29
N THR A 153 -5.91 -10.10 18.91
CA THR A 153 -5.39 -10.36 20.26
C THR A 153 -6.29 -9.88 21.41
N ARG A 154 -7.52 -9.41 21.15
CA ARG A 154 -8.48 -9.07 22.21
C ARG A 154 -9.37 -10.26 22.57
N ASN A 155 -8.79 -11.32 23.13
CA ASN A 155 -9.50 -12.34 23.92
C ASN A 155 -8.48 -13.26 24.61
N HIS A 156 -7.92 -12.80 25.73
CA HIS A 156 -7.41 -13.68 26.79
C HIS A 156 -7.67 -13.02 28.15
#